data_AF-A0A1F5SZ16-F1
#
_entry.id   AF-A0A1F5SZ16-F1
#
_cell.length_a   1.000
_cell.length_b   1.000
_cell.length_c   1.000
_cell.angle_alpha   90.00
_cell.angle_beta   90.00
_cell.angle_gamma   90.00
#
_symmetry.space_group_name_H-M   'P 1'
#
loop_
_entity.id
_entity.type
_entity.pdbx_description
1 polymer ?
#
loop_
_entity_poly.entity_id
_entity_poly.type
_entity_poly.pdbx_seq_one_letter_code
_entity_poly.pdbx_strand_id
1 'polypeptide(L)'
;MSEKHFVNEIMPETEKSPTKKWETILGKRYTELLAERKKLDRELKKYNFILYNNILVDKEIMPETVLDEIADEVKTQLEANSTFFQTLNSLGIEILKRDLTQQPNVGGKIIFDSEQVFGLNLQHHGPKIEFRGQYEPQQKEVHIGSPMPELRKQLVYIIRNGALPDSVYTLIHELIHFLHYKKNRFPSALLTEAQAYVEGYFHVGSKYSLRAIAETLQRNYGGIMKLSSADEVLSALEAISGLYAVGFSARDIADLVSRSWFDYELGKFTPIETVYQQEKEEKELGDLDTQAMRDLMYIRASNNRKKAQLAVYRAIANRYDVKKIAEQKKKDLRKAIAYPVYKLKTGETVPSFELRQKLIVPVDKKYPYTIGGKRSGIIFGYFIGDGNRFVRDEGEVYGFGRFEADGEIGHIDLAETPSEQKELLDDIKKYSGNIEKQDKFEFIGNCLREYTLQEENARKILKALVSKTEVVESFMLKLEDDLDFLDRLIKQINQATANVWSISNFTVYIKNLTHYRESVDLLLKDFDITIEELDSGFTEPYMRYCQALDKLKAKRNY
;
A
#
# COMPACT_ATOMS: atom_id res chain seq x y z
N MET A 1 14.79 -6.58 10.33
CA MET A 1 14.45 -5.33 11.03
C MET A 1 13.63 -5.67 12.26
N SER A 2 14.15 -5.39 13.45
CA SER A 2 13.47 -5.65 14.72
C SER A 2 12.32 -4.65 14.93
N GLU A 3 11.13 -5.18 15.17
CA GLU A 3 9.94 -4.47 15.61
C GLU A 3 10.27 -3.68 16.89
N LYS A 4 10.49 -2.36 16.78
CA LYS A 4 10.72 -1.48 17.94
C LYS A 4 9.82 -0.24 17.98
N HIS A 5 8.70 -0.21 17.25
CA HIS A 5 7.83 0.98 17.21
C HIS A 5 6.40 0.81 17.76
N PHE A 6 6.08 -0.29 18.45
CA PHE A 6 4.76 -0.47 19.08
C PHE A 6 4.78 -1.03 20.51
N VAL A 7 5.88 -0.89 21.25
CA VAL A 7 5.88 -1.23 22.67
C VAL A 7 6.40 -0.05 23.47
N ASN A 8 5.50 0.90 23.70
CA ASN A 8 5.38 1.57 24.98
C ASN A 8 3.88 1.55 25.27
N GLU A 9 3.35 0.37 25.60
CA GLU A 9 2.10 0.32 26.35
C GLU A 9 2.39 1.09 27.64
N ILE A 10 1.80 2.28 27.78
CA ILE A 10 1.79 3.00 29.05
C ILE A 10 0.97 2.10 29.98
N MET A 11 1.65 1.25 30.74
CA MET A 11 1.05 0.61 31.89
C MET A 11 0.87 1.69 32.95
N PRO A 12 -0.35 1.99 33.42
CA PRO A 12 -0.51 2.91 34.53
C PRO A 12 0.11 2.27 35.78
N GLU A 13 1.20 2.87 36.26
CA GLU A 13 1.78 2.60 37.57
C GLU A 13 0.81 3.12 38.65
N THR A 14 -0.03 2.27 39.24
CA THR A 14 -0.55 2.52 40.59
C THR A 14 -0.79 1.23 41.37
N GLU A 15 -0.06 1.10 42.48
CA GLU A 15 -0.29 0.15 43.56
C GLU A 15 -1.48 0.62 44.42
N LYS A 16 -2.73 0.23 44.09
CA LYS A 16 -3.87 0.12 45.03
C LYS A 16 -5.08 -0.53 44.35
N SER A 17 -5.81 -1.34 45.13
CA SER A 17 -6.84 -2.27 44.63
C SER A 17 -8.22 -1.59 44.43
N PRO A 18 -9.01 -2.00 43.41
CA PRO A 18 -10.41 -1.60 43.21
C PRO A 18 -11.30 -1.87 44.44
N THR A 19 -12.54 -1.37 44.45
CA THR A 19 -13.47 -1.74 45.53
C THR A 19 -13.70 -3.26 45.51
N LYS A 20 -13.81 -3.94 46.67
CA LYS A 20 -13.91 -5.43 46.75
C LYS A 20 -14.95 -6.05 45.81
N LYS A 21 -16.06 -5.34 45.56
CA LYS A 21 -17.16 -5.76 44.66
C LYS A 21 -16.70 -5.77 43.19
N TRP A 22 -16.03 -4.70 42.76
CA TRP A 22 -15.60 -4.51 41.38
C TRP A 22 -14.24 -5.14 41.08
N GLU A 23 -13.37 -5.34 42.08
CA GLU A 23 -12.08 -6.02 41.96
C GLU A 23 -12.23 -7.42 41.32
N THR A 24 -13.22 -8.19 41.77
CA THR A 24 -13.48 -9.53 41.24
C THR A 24 -14.01 -9.48 39.80
N ILE A 25 -14.92 -8.55 39.50
CA ILE A 25 -15.57 -8.41 38.18
C ILE A 25 -14.55 -7.91 37.14
N LEU A 26 -13.83 -6.83 37.47
CA LEU A 26 -12.82 -6.21 36.61
C LEU A 26 -11.60 -7.11 36.46
N GLY A 27 -11.15 -7.78 37.53
CA GLY A 27 -10.05 -8.74 37.47
C GLY A 27 -10.37 -9.96 36.59
N LYS A 28 -11.60 -10.48 36.66
CA LYS A 28 -12.06 -11.53 35.74
C LYS A 28 -12.08 -11.02 34.30
N ARG A 29 -12.64 -9.83 34.06
CA ARG A 29 -12.76 -9.25 32.72
C ARG A 29 -11.40 -8.95 32.09
N TYR A 30 -10.46 -8.43 32.88
CA TYR A 30 -9.08 -8.21 32.49
C TYR A 30 -8.42 -9.51 32.02
N THR A 31 -8.54 -10.56 32.84
CA THR A 31 -8.02 -11.89 32.51
C THR A 31 -8.63 -12.46 31.22
N GLU A 32 -9.95 -12.32 31.04
CA GLU A 32 -10.64 -12.74 29.82
C GLU A 32 -10.11 -12.02 28.56
N LEU A 33 -9.94 -10.70 28.62
CA LEU A 33 -9.45 -9.91 27.49
C LEU A 33 -7.98 -10.21 27.16
N LEU A 34 -7.12 -10.46 28.15
CA LEU A 34 -5.75 -10.88 27.91
C LEU A 34 -5.66 -12.30 27.34
N ALA A 35 -6.51 -13.22 27.83
CA ALA A 35 -6.60 -14.57 27.27
C ALA A 35 -7.08 -14.54 25.81
N GLU A 36 -8.07 -13.69 25.50
CA GLU A 36 -8.52 -13.42 24.13
C GLU A 36 -7.37 -12.86 23.28
N ARG A 37 -6.62 -11.87 23.77
CA ARG A 37 -5.46 -11.30 23.05
C ARG A 37 -4.47 -12.39 22.66
N LYS A 38 -4.09 -13.24 23.61
CA LYS A 38 -3.16 -14.36 23.37
C LYS A 38 -3.70 -15.36 22.35
N LYS A 39 -5.02 -15.59 22.33
CA LYS A 39 -5.68 -16.42 21.31
C LYS A 39 -5.60 -15.76 19.93
N LEU A 40 -5.90 -14.48 19.83
CA LEU A 40 -5.84 -13.70 18.59
C LEU A 40 -4.41 -13.65 18.02
N ASP A 41 -3.40 -13.44 18.87
CA ASP A 41 -1.99 -13.44 18.45
C ASP A 41 -1.53 -14.78 17.88
N ARG A 42 -1.92 -15.88 18.54
CA ARG A 42 -1.65 -17.24 18.03
C ARG A 42 -2.33 -17.50 16.69
N GLU A 43 -3.51 -16.93 16.50
CA GLU A 43 -4.24 -17.08 15.25
C GLU A 43 -3.63 -16.24 14.12
N LEU A 44 -3.28 -14.98 14.40
CA LEU A 44 -2.63 -14.09 13.43
C LEU A 44 -1.31 -14.67 12.91
N LYS A 45 -0.53 -15.34 13.76
CA LYS A 45 0.72 -16.03 13.37
C LYS A 45 0.54 -17.12 12.30
N LYS A 46 -0.70 -17.59 12.05
CA LYS A 46 -0.99 -18.56 10.98
C LYS A 46 -1.02 -17.92 9.60
N TYR A 47 -1.13 -16.59 9.54
CA TYR A 47 -1.29 -15.84 8.29
C TYR A 47 0.01 -15.10 7.95
N ASN A 48 0.37 -15.09 6.67
CA ASN A 48 1.53 -14.34 6.16
C ASN A 48 1.04 -13.05 5.52
N PHE A 49 1.30 -11.91 6.17
CA PHE A 49 0.88 -10.59 5.69
C PHE A 49 1.23 -10.34 4.22
N ILE A 50 2.47 -10.64 3.81
CA ILE A 50 2.93 -10.34 2.45
C ILE A 50 2.18 -11.18 1.41
N LEU A 51 1.91 -12.45 1.71
CA LEU A 51 1.16 -13.32 0.82
C LEU A 51 -0.28 -12.84 0.63
N TYR A 52 -0.98 -12.53 1.72
CA TYR A 52 -2.36 -12.05 1.63
C TYR A 52 -2.46 -10.63 1.05
N ASN A 53 -1.51 -9.76 1.36
CA ASN A 53 -1.37 -8.46 0.71
C ASN A 53 -1.20 -8.63 -0.80
N ASN A 54 -0.33 -9.54 -1.24
CA ASN A 54 -0.11 -9.82 -2.66
C ASN A 54 -1.36 -10.38 -3.35
N ILE A 55 -2.18 -11.16 -2.67
CA ILE A 55 -3.49 -11.60 -3.20
C ILE A 55 -4.45 -10.41 -3.32
N LEU A 56 -4.48 -9.56 -2.30
CA LEU A 56 -5.37 -8.40 -2.23
C LEU A 56 -5.01 -7.29 -3.21
N VAL A 57 -3.74 -7.12 -3.60
CA VAL A 57 -3.34 -6.08 -4.59
C VAL A 57 -3.38 -6.57 -6.04
N ASP A 58 -3.38 -7.89 -6.24
CA ASP A 58 -3.36 -8.51 -7.56
C ASP A 58 -4.77 -8.56 -8.15
N LYS A 59 -5.01 -7.75 -9.19
CA LYS A 59 -6.33 -7.60 -9.81
C LYS A 59 -6.75 -8.82 -10.63
N GLU A 60 -5.81 -9.66 -11.05
CA GLU A 60 -6.12 -10.91 -11.76
C GLU A 60 -6.64 -11.96 -10.78
N ILE A 61 -6.05 -12.02 -9.57
CA ILE A 61 -6.50 -12.93 -8.52
C ILE A 61 -7.76 -12.43 -7.83
N MET A 62 -7.81 -11.13 -7.53
CA MET A 62 -8.93 -10.47 -6.85
C MET A 62 -9.51 -9.34 -7.71
N PRO A 63 -10.38 -9.69 -8.67
CA PRO A 63 -11.17 -8.73 -9.41
C PRO A 63 -12.00 -7.84 -8.49
N GLU A 64 -12.41 -6.68 -9.01
CA GLU A 64 -13.18 -5.66 -8.29
C GLU A 64 -14.50 -6.21 -7.71
N THR A 65 -15.19 -7.11 -8.41
CA THR A 65 -16.42 -7.76 -7.91
C THR A 65 -16.16 -8.61 -6.66
N VAL A 66 -15.08 -9.39 -6.65
CA VAL A 66 -14.70 -10.22 -5.50
C VAL A 66 -14.20 -9.36 -4.34
N LEU A 67 -13.54 -8.24 -4.64
CA LEU A 67 -13.11 -7.28 -3.63
C LEU A 67 -14.30 -6.70 -2.84
N ASP A 68 -15.41 -6.39 -3.52
CA ASP A 68 -16.64 -5.89 -2.89
C ASP A 68 -17.25 -6.96 -1.96
N GLU A 69 -17.33 -8.22 -2.41
CA GLU A 69 -17.81 -9.34 -1.56
C GLU A 69 -16.93 -9.56 -0.32
N ILE A 70 -15.60 -9.47 -0.48
CA ILE A 70 -14.65 -9.54 0.64
C ILE A 70 -14.91 -8.38 1.61
N ALA A 71 -15.09 -7.16 1.10
CA ALA A 71 -15.35 -5.99 1.93
C ALA A 71 -16.64 -6.14 2.75
N ASP A 72 -17.72 -6.64 2.14
CA ASP A 72 -19.00 -6.89 2.81
C ASP A 72 -18.89 -7.97 3.88
N GLU A 73 -18.17 -9.06 3.62
CA GLU A 73 -17.93 -10.10 4.62
C GLU A 73 -17.08 -9.55 5.78
N VAL A 74 -16.03 -8.79 5.48
CA VAL A 74 -15.17 -8.15 6.48
C VAL A 74 -16.00 -7.18 7.32
N LYS A 75 -16.83 -6.33 6.71
CA LYS A 75 -17.74 -5.42 7.39
C LYS A 75 -18.67 -6.19 8.34
N THR A 76 -19.32 -7.24 7.86
CA THR A 76 -20.21 -8.10 8.66
C THR A 76 -19.48 -8.71 9.85
N GLN A 77 -18.27 -9.26 9.65
CA GLN A 77 -17.47 -9.82 10.73
C GLN A 77 -17.03 -8.76 11.75
N LEU A 78 -16.69 -7.57 11.29
CA LEU A 78 -16.29 -6.45 12.13
C LEU A 78 -17.45 -5.95 12.99
N GLU A 79 -18.63 -5.78 12.40
CA GLU A 79 -19.86 -5.43 13.12
C GLU A 79 -20.27 -6.50 14.13
N ALA A 80 -20.07 -7.79 13.83
CA ALA A 80 -20.37 -8.85 14.77
C ALA A 80 -19.39 -8.89 15.98
N ASN A 81 -18.14 -8.50 15.78
CA ASN A 81 -17.06 -8.78 16.74
C ASN A 81 -16.40 -7.55 17.39
N SER A 82 -16.75 -6.34 16.94
CA SER A 82 -16.14 -5.09 17.40
C SER A 82 -17.18 -4.04 17.74
N THR A 83 -17.13 -3.56 18.98
CA THR A 83 -17.97 -2.47 19.47
C THR A 83 -17.80 -1.18 18.66
N PHE A 84 -16.61 -0.92 18.10
CA PHE A 84 -16.37 0.24 17.24
C PHE A 84 -17.27 0.23 15.99
N PHE A 85 -17.26 -0.89 15.25
CA PHE A 85 -18.01 -0.99 14.01
C PHE A 85 -19.52 -1.07 14.27
N GLN A 86 -19.92 -1.65 15.41
CA GLN A 86 -21.30 -1.56 15.90
C GLN A 86 -21.73 -0.11 16.14
N THR A 87 -20.86 0.69 16.76
CA THR A 87 -21.09 2.11 16.97
C THR A 87 -21.30 2.84 15.64
N LEU A 88 -20.39 2.67 14.67
CA LEU A 88 -20.51 3.31 13.35
C LEU A 88 -21.83 2.95 12.68
N ASN A 89 -22.22 1.67 12.70
CA ASN A 89 -23.49 1.21 12.16
C ASN A 89 -24.70 1.83 12.91
N SER A 90 -24.63 1.93 14.24
CA SER A 90 -25.69 2.56 15.06
C SER A 90 -25.88 4.06 14.77
N LEU A 91 -24.82 4.72 14.31
CA LEU A 91 -24.82 6.12 13.86
C LEU A 91 -25.16 6.24 12.35
N GLY A 92 -25.28 5.11 11.64
CA GLY A 92 -25.50 5.04 10.19
C GLY A 92 -24.33 5.61 9.37
N ILE A 93 -23.11 5.44 9.87
CA ILE A 93 -21.87 5.78 9.17
C ILE A 93 -21.39 4.54 8.41
N GLU A 94 -21.33 4.63 7.09
CA GLU A 94 -20.91 3.55 6.21
C GLU A 94 -19.43 3.67 5.83
N ILE A 95 -18.71 2.55 5.94
CA ILE A 95 -17.29 2.40 5.59
C ILE A 95 -17.07 1.10 4.80
N LEU A 96 -15.85 0.87 4.30
CA LEU A 96 -15.50 -0.30 3.49
C LEU A 96 -16.32 -0.44 2.21
N LYS A 97 -16.54 0.70 1.54
CA LYS A 97 -17.18 0.78 0.22
C LYS A 97 -16.34 1.61 -0.74
N ARG A 98 -16.63 1.47 -2.04
CA ARG A 98 -15.93 2.19 -3.12
C ARG A 98 -16.11 3.71 -3.03
N ASP A 99 -17.34 4.14 -2.81
CA ASP A 99 -17.70 5.55 -2.76
C ASP A 99 -18.02 5.96 -1.32
N LEU A 100 -17.09 6.67 -0.69
CA LEU A 100 -17.28 7.27 0.63
C LEU A 100 -17.81 8.70 0.55
N THR A 101 -18.03 9.25 -0.65
CA THR A 101 -18.51 10.63 -0.83
C THR A 101 -19.99 10.81 -0.52
N GLN A 102 -20.71 9.70 -0.42
CA GLN A 102 -22.14 9.63 -0.10
C GLN A 102 -22.34 8.87 1.21
N GLN A 103 -23.11 9.46 2.13
CA GLN A 103 -23.48 8.84 3.41
C GLN A 103 -24.98 9.01 3.62
N PRO A 104 -25.71 7.97 4.05
CA PRO A 104 -27.18 8.00 4.10
C PRO A 104 -27.75 9.10 5.00
N ASN A 105 -26.99 9.51 6.02
CA ASN A 105 -27.43 10.49 7.02
C ASN A 105 -26.94 11.92 6.75
N VAL A 106 -26.09 12.13 5.75
CA VAL A 106 -25.58 13.44 5.34
C VAL A 106 -26.42 13.91 4.16
N GLY A 107 -27.22 14.97 4.35
CA GLY A 107 -28.06 15.56 3.28
C GLY A 107 -27.25 16.32 2.22
N GLY A 108 -25.99 15.93 2.02
CA GLY A 108 -24.90 16.73 1.48
C GLY A 108 -23.73 15.88 0.96
N LYS A 109 -22.79 16.49 0.25
CA LYS A 109 -21.64 15.81 -0.40
C LYS A 109 -20.41 15.82 0.50
N ILE A 110 -19.69 14.70 0.57
CA ILE A 110 -18.35 14.67 1.17
C ILE A 110 -17.29 14.96 0.09
N ILE A 111 -16.39 15.88 0.37
CA ILE A 111 -15.34 16.35 -0.52
C ILE A 111 -13.98 15.97 0.08
N PHE A 112 -13.30 15.01 -0.56
CA PHE A 112 -11.90 14.65 -0.25
C PHE A 112 -10.92 15.55 -1.02
N ASP A 113 -9.64 15.53 -0.63
CA ASP A 113 -8.60 16.43 -1.16
C ASP A 113 -8.98 17.91 -1.07
N SER A 114 -9.75 18.28 -0.05
CA SER A 114 -10.21 19.65 0.08
C SER A 114 -9.09 20.54 0.60
N GLU A 115 -8.70 21.57 -0.17
CA GLU A 115 -7.87 22.67 0.34
C GLU A 115 -8.60 23.48 1.41
N GLN A 116 -9.94 23.48 1.35
CA GLN A 116 -10.81 23.78 2.48
C GLN A 116 -10.80 22.60 3.44
N VAL A 117 -9.61 22.24 3.93
CA VAL A 117 -9.55 21.48 5.17
C VAL A 117 -10.33 22.33 6.17
N PHE A 118 -11.22 21.74 6.98
CA PHE A 118 -11.60 22.32 8.27
C PHE A 118 -10.39 22.32 9.22
N GLY A 119 -9.26 22.78 8.69
CA GLY A 119 -7.97 22.79 9.30
C GLY A 119 -7.96 23.87 10.35
N LEU A 120 -7.45 23.48 11.50
CA LEU A 120 -6.76 24.33 12.44
C LEU A 120 -5.72 25.22 11.73
N ASN A 121 -6.14 26.25 11.01
CA ASN A 121 -5.26 27.35 10.65
C ASN A 121 -5.06 28.17 11.93
N LEU A 122 -4.12 27.70 12.74
CA LEU A 122 -3.55 28.32 13.94
C LEU A 122 -2.40 29.25 13.53
N GLN A 123 -2.61 30.13 12.55
CA GLN A 123 -1.65 31.17 12.25
C GLN A 123 -2.32 32.53 12.31
N HIS A 124 -1.93 33.25 13.36
CA HIS A 124 -1.81 34.70 13.49
C HIS A 124 -2.37 35.49 12.30
N HIS A 125 -3.46 36.23 12.50
CA HIS A 125 -3.62 37.65 12.14
C HIS A 125 -5.10 38.08 12.22
N GLY A 126 -5.42 38.92 13.22
CA GLY A 126 -6.47 39.94 13.10
C GLY A 126 -7.94 39.52 13.23
N PRO A 127 -8.84 40.43 13.64
CA PRO A 127 -10.06 40.10 14.34
C PRO A 127 -11.24 39.96 13.38
N LYS A 128 -11.64 38.72 13.12
CA LYS A 128 -13.03 38.30 12.86
C LYS A 128 -13.07 36.78 13.02
N ILE A 129 -13.26 36.35 14.27
CA ILE A 129 -13.55 34.95 14.59
C ILE A 129 -15.00 34.72 14.17
N GLU A 130 -15.22 34.40 12.89
CA GLU A 130 -16.43 33.66 12.51
C GLU A 130 -16.28 32.26 13.13
N PHE A 131 -17.27 31.89 13.94
CA PHE A 131 -17.20 30.77 14.87
C PHE A 131 -16.87 29.45 14.16
N ARG A 132 -15.65 28.95 14.38
CA ARG A 132 -15.33 27.52 14.18
C ARG A 132 -16.24 26.72 15.12
N GLY A 133 -17.17 25.96 14.56
CA GLY A 133 -18.23 25.27 15.30
C GLY A 133 -19.63 25.80 15.07
N GLN A 134 -19.82 26.86 14.27
CA GLN A 134 -21.10 27.05 13.61
C GLN A 134 -21.10 26.21 12.33
N TYR A 135 -21.33 24.91 12.47
CA TYR A 135 -22.00 24.22 11.36
C TYR A 135 -23.32 24.95 11.18
N GLU A 136 -23.42 25.78 10.13
CA GLU A 136 -24.72 26.32 9.81
C GLU A 136 -25.67 25.12 9.64
N PRO A 137 -26.91 25.18 10.15
CA PRO A 137 -27.89 24.11 9.94
C PRO A 137 -28.12 23.74 8.45
N GLN A 138 -27.55 24.52 7.53
CA GLN A 138 -27.60 24.39 6.08
C GLN A 138 -26.30 23.83 5.47
N GLN A 139 -25.29 23.45 6.24
CA GLN A 139 -24.03 22.96 5.69
C GLN A 139 -24.24 21.61 5.01
N LYS A 140 -24.26 21.63 3.68
CA LYS A 140 -24.49 20.47 2.81
C LYS A 140 -23.19 19.78 2.40
N GLU A 141 -22.05 20.13 2.98
CA GLU A 141 -20.76 19.59 2.56
C GLU A 141 -19.87 19.27 3.75
N VAL A 142 -19.18 18.13 3.68
CA VAL A 142 -18.18 17.68 4.66
C VAL A 142 -16.83 17.62 3.94
N HIS A 143 -15.83 18.31 4.45
CA HIS A 143 -14.55 18.47 3.77
C HIS A 143 -13.44 17.72 4.48
N ILE A 144 -12.74 16.86 3.74
CA ILE A 144 -11.63 16.04 4.22
C ILE A 144 -10.38 16.46 3.45
N GLY A 145 -9.35 16.91 4.18
CA GLY A 145 -8.11 17.41 3.57
C GLY A 145 -7.19 16.34 2.96
N SER A 146 -7.55 15.07 3.09
CA SER A 146 -6.79 13.93 2.56
C SER A 146 -7.53 13.26 1.40
N PRO A 147 -6.82 12.51 0.54
CA PRO A 147 -7.44 11.82 -0.58
C PRO A 147 -8.36 10.69 -0.10
N MET A 148 -9.40 10.45 -0.90
CA MET A 148 -10.30 9.31 -0.67
C MET A 148 -9.53 8.00 -0.87
N PRO A 149 -9.48 7.11 0.13
CA PRO A 149 -8.80 5.84 -0.04
C PRO A 149 -9.68 4.88 -0.82
N GLU A 150 -9.15 4.33 -1.92
CA GLU A 150 -9.79 3.23 -2.65
C GLU A 150 -10.09 2.04 -1.73
N LEU A 151 -11.16 1.30 -2.00
CA LEU A 151 -11.57 0.15 -1.19
C LEU A 151 -10.42 -0.86 -0.97
N ARG A 152 -9.66 -1.14 -2.03
CA ARG A 152 -8.49 -2.03 -1.96
C ARG A 152 -7.44 -1.51 -0.97
N LYS A 153 -7.17 -0.19 -1.00
CA LYS A 153 -6.24 0.46 -0.06
C LYS A 153 -6.79 0.42 1.37
N GLN A 154 -8.10 0.55 1.57
CA GLN A 154 -8.73 0.41 2.90
C GLN A 154 -8.47 -0.99 3.48
N LEU A 155 -8.73 -2.05 2.71
CA LEU A 155 -8.51 -3.44 3.14
C LEU A 155 -7.01 -3.75 3.37
N VAL A 156 -6.12 -3.23 2.53
CA VAL A 156 -4.66 -3.33 2.72
C VAL A 156 -4.22 -2.61 4.01
N TYR A 157 -4.84 -1.47 4.32
CA TYR A 157 -4.51 -0.77 5.57
C TYR A 157 -5.00 -1.58 6.78
N ILE A 158 -6.20 -2.19 6.72
CA ILE A 158 -6.70 -3.06 7.79
C ILE A 158 -5.81 -4.27 7.99
N ILE A 159 -5.43 -5.00 6.93
CA ILE A 159 -4.62 -6.22 7.09
C ILE A 159 -3.25 -5.92 7.70
N ARG A 160 -2.70 -4.73 7.41
CA ARG A 160 -1.43 -4.24 7.96
C ARG A 160 -1.54 -3.74 9.40
N ASN A 161 -2.53 -2.90 9.69
CA ASN A 161 -2.57 -2.09 10.92
C ASN A 161 -3.71 -2.47 11.88
N GLY A 162 -4.67 -3.29 11.42
CA GLY A 162 -5.92 -3.58 12.12
C GLY A 162 -6.82 -2.36 12.32
N ALA A 163 -6.63 -1.33 11.51
CA ALA A 163 -7.30 -0.04 11.65
C ALA A 163 -7.77 0.43 10.26
N LEU A 164 -8.65 1.44 10.22
CA LEU A 164 -9.02 2.13 8.99
C LEU A 164 -7.92 3.12 8.57
N PRO A 165 -7.83 3.53 7.29
CA PRO A 165 -6.96 4.62 6.89
C PRO A 165 -7.32 5.93 7.61
N ASP A 166 -6.32 6.78 7.86
CA ASP A 166 -6.50 8.05 8.58
C ASP A 166 -7.58 8.93 7.95
N SER A 167 -7.68 9.00 6.63
CA SER A 167 -8.74 9.77 5.94
C SER A 167 -10.15 9.21 6.17
N VAL A 168 -10.31 7.91 6.41
CA VAL A 168 -11.60 7.32 6.82
C VAL A 168 -11.89 7.67 8.28
N TYR A 169 -10.89 7.72 9.15
CA TYR A 169 -11.08 8.19 10.53
C TYR A 169 -11.47 9.67 10.58
N THR A 170 -10.81 10.53 9.80
CA THR A 170 -11.22 11.94 9.68
C THR A 170 -12.66 12.04 9.18
N LEU A 171 -13.04 11.23 8.18
CA LEU A 171 -14.42 11.16 7.74
C LEU A 171 -15.37 10.80 8.89
N ILE A 172 -15.09 9.72 9.64
CA ILE A 172 -15.92 9.31 10.79
C ILE A 172 -16.04 10.45 11.81
N HIS A 173 -14.92 11.11 12.13
CA HIS A 173 -14.87 12.25 13.06
C HIS A 173 -15.82 13.38 12.60
N GLU A 174 -15.71 13.82 11.34
CA GLU A 174 -16.58 14.88 10.80
C GLU A 174 -18.05 14.46 10.69
N LEU A 175 -18.33 13.17 10.42
CA LEU A 175 -19.70 12.67 10.40
C LEU A 175 -20.35 12.65 11.79
N ILE A 176 -19.56 12.40 12.85
CA ILE A 176 -20.05 12.52 14.24
C ILE A 176 -20.39 13.98 14.54
N HIS A 177 -19.53 14.94 14.16
CA HIS A 177 -19.85 16.37 14.24
C HIS A 177 -21.17 16.68 13.55
N PHE A 178 -21.30 16.28 12.27
CA PHE A 178 -22.50 16.51 11.48
C PHE A 178 -23.78 15.98 12.16
N LEU A 179 -23.72 14.80 12.78
CA LEU A 179 -24.86 14.22 13.50
C LEU A 179 -25.28 15.05 14.72
N HIS A 180 -24.34 15.64 15.45
CA HIS A 180 -24.66 16.49 16.60
C HIS A 180 -25.33 17.80 16.17
N TYR A 181 -24.83 18.44 15.12
CA TYR A 181 -25.39 19.70 14.60
C TYR A 181 -26.74 19.51 13.89
N LYS A 182 -27.02 18.33 13.31
CA LYS A 182 -28.34 18.02 12.75
C LYS A 182 -29.44 17.99 13.81
N LYS A 183 -29.13 17.52 15.03
CA LYS A 183 -30.10 17.38 16.12
C LYS A 183 -30.30 18.64 16.96
N ASN A 184 -29.30 19.52 17.05
CA ASN A 184 -29.37 20.73 17.85
C ASN A 184 -28.72 21.92 17.12
N ARG A 185 -29.29 23.12 17.25
CA ARG A 185 -28.75 24.35 16.59
C ARG A 185 -27.42 24.81 17.19
N PHE A 186 -27.08 24.43 18.43
CA PHE A 186 -25.89 24.90 19.15
C PHE A 186 -25.31 23.84 20.12
N PRO A 187 -24.87 22.65 19.68
CA PRO A 187 -24.16 21.73 20.56
C PRO A 187 -22.82 22.33 21.02
N SER A 188 -22.33 21.93 22.20
CA SER A 188 -20.99 22.30 22.66
C SER A 188 -19.93 21.74 21.70
N ALA A 189 -19.19 22.64 21.04
CA ALA A 189 -18.09 22.26 20.14
C ALA A 189 -17.06 21.40 20.88
N LEU A 190 -16.72 21.75 22.12
CA LEU A 190 -15.78 20.99 22.92
C LEU A 190 -16.28 19.59 23.27
N LEU A 191 -17.56 19.41 23.62
CA LEU A 191 -18.09 18.08 23.94
C LEU A 191 -18.19 17.20 22.69
N THR A 192 -18.54 17.80 21.56
CA THR A 192 -18.57 17.12 20.27
C THR A 192 -17.19 16.61 19.90
N GLU A 193 -16.17 17.47 20.02
CA GLU A 193 -14.77 17.08 19.85
C GLU A 193 -14.35 16.01 20.87
N ALA A 194 -14.68 16.19 22.15
CA ALA A 194 -14.34 15.25 23.20
C ALA A 194 -14.88 13.84 22.92
N GLN A 195 -16.13 13.72 22.46
CA GLN A 195 -16.68 12.42 22.08
C GLN A 195 -15.97 11.84 20.86
N ALA A 196 -15.75 12.64 19.81
CA ALA A 196 -15.07 12.17 18.60
C ALA A 196 -13.62 11.73 18.89
N TYR A 197 -12.93 12.44 19.79
CA TYR A 197 -11.62 12.02 20.30
C TYR A 197 -11.69 10.76 21.13
N VAL A 198 -12.65 10.61 22.04
CA VAL A 198 -12.80 9.41 22.87
C VAL A 198 -13.07 8.16 22.02
N GLU A 199 -13.92 8.28 21.01
CA GLU A 199 -14.15 7.25 19.98
C GLU A 199 -12.84 6.93 19.25
N GLY A 200 -12.14 7.92 18.70
CA GLY A 200 -10.85 7.71 18.05
C GLY A 200 -9.77 7.11 18.97
N TYR A 201 -9.77 7.53 20.24
CA TYR A 201 -8.82 7.14 21.27
C TYR A 201 -8.94 5.66 21.62
N PHE A 202 -10.17 5.20 21.85
CA PHE A 202 -10.51 3.81 22.15
C PHE A 202 -10.49 2.89 20.93
N HIS A 203 -10.28 3.40 19.72
CA HIS A 203 -10.36 2.58 18.50
C HIS A 203 -9.05 2.55 17.69
N VAL A 204 -8.27 3.63 17.72
CA VAL A 204 -6.94 3.68 17.09
C VAL A 204 -5.84 3.24 18.06
N GLY A 205 -6.08 3.33 19.38
CA GLY A 205 -5.04 3.13 20.40
C GLY A 205 -4.04 4.28 20.36
N SER A 206 -4.55 5.50 20.49
CA SER A 206 -3.71 6.70 20.42
C SER A 206 -2.64 6.69 21.52
N LYS A 207 -1.49 7.32 21.23
CA LYS A 207 -0.35 7.44 22.16
C LYS A 207 -0.58 8.49 23.26
N TYR A 208 -1.68 9.23 23.23
CA TYR A 208 -1.92 10.41 24.06
C TYR A 208 -2.85 10.09 25.22
N SER A 209 -2.46 10.34 26.47
CA SER A 209 -3.37 10.20 27.61
C SER A 209 -4.62 11.10 27.46
N LEU A 210 -5.72 10.78 28.17
CA LEU A 210 -6.88 11.69 28.25
C LEU A 210 -6.48 13.10 28.67
N ARG A 211 -5.46 13.24 29.52
CA ARG A 211 -4.88 14.53 29.90
C ARG A 211 -4.30 15.28 28.71
N ALA A 212 -3.51 14.61 27.87
CA ALA A 212 -2.93 15.23 26.68
C ALA A 212 -4.00 15.66 25.65
N ILE A 213 -5.10 14.89 25.55
CA ILE A 213 -6.28 15.28 24.76
C ILE A 213 -6.94 16.51 25.38
N ALA A 214 -7.15 16.51 26.70
CA ALA A 214 -7.74 17.64 27.43
C ALA A 214 -6.94 18.93 27.25
N GLU A 215 -5.60 18.86 27.34
CA GLU A 215 -4.71 20.00 27.12
C GLU A 215 -4.76 20.51 25.69
N THR A 216 -4.90 19.62 24.71
CA THR A 216 -5.05 19.99 23.29
C THR A 216 -6.38 20.69 23.06
N LEU A 217 -7.48 20.12 23.55
CA LEU A 217 -8.81 20.69 23.45
C LEU A 217 -8.91 22.02 24.20
N GLN A 218 -8.34 22.14 25.40
CA GLN A 218 -8.30 23.39 26.15
C GLN A 218 -7.52 24.48 25.41
N ARG A 219 -6.39 24.14 24.77
CA ARG A 219 -5.62 25.10 23.96
C ARG A 219 -6.44 25.60 22.76
N ASN A 220 -7.20 24.72 22.14
CA ASN A 220 -7.94 25.04 20.92
C ASN A 220 -9.29 25.74 21.19
N TYR A 221 -9.96 25.41 22.30
CA TYR A 221 -11.33 25.81 22.58
C TYR A 221 -11.52 26.57 23.90
N GLY A 222 -10.58 26.47 24.84
CA GLY A 222 -10.72 27.01 26.20
C GLY A 222 -10.88 28.53 26.26
N GLY A 223 -10.14 29.26 25.41
CA GLY A 223 -10.26 30.72 25.32
C GLY A 223 -11.62 31.19 24.80
N ILE A 224 -12.29 30.38 23.97
CA ILE A 224 -13.61 30.70 23.39
C ILE A 224 -14.72 30.43 24.40
N MET A 225 -14.60 29.34 25.17
CA MET A 225 -15.59 28.91 26.15
C MET A 225 -15.38 29.50 27.55
N LYS A 226 -14.37 30.37 27.72
CA LYS A 226 -13.93 30.92 29.01
C LYS A 226 -13.61 29.83 30.05
N LEU A 227 -13.09 28.69 29.58
CA LEU A 227 -12.64 27.62 30.45
C LEU A 227 -11.30 28.02 31.06
N SER A 228 -11.22 27.89 32.38
CA SER A 228 -10.10 28.34 33.19
C SER A 228 -8.94 27.33 33.19
N SER A 229 -9.20 26.04 32.93
CA SER A 229 -8.17 25.00 33.01
C SER A 229 -8.43 23.79 32.10
N ALA A 230 -7.39 22.99 31.87
CA ALA A 230 -7.52 21.68 31.22
C ALA A 230 -8.27 20.66 32.10
N ASP A 231 -8.47 20.93 33.39
CA ASP A 231 -9.17 20.03 34.31
C ASP A 231 -10.68 20.02 34.01
N GLU A 232 -11.25 21.16 33.62
CA GLU A 232 -12.67 21.26 33.21
C GLU A 232 -12.94 20.42 31.95
N VAL A 233 -12.00 20.43 31.00
CA VAL A 233 -12.06 19.60 29.78
C VAL A 233 -11.84 18.12 30.10
N LEU A 234 -10.92 17.84 31.03
CA LEU A 234 -10.67 16.48 31.48
C LEU A 234 -11.92 15.88 32.11
N SER A 235 -12.64 16.61 32.97
CA SER A 235 -13.91 16.15 33.58
C SER A 235 -14.92 15.69 32.53
N ALA A 236 -15.08 16.47 31.44
CA ALA A 236 -15.95 16.10 30.33
C ALA A 236 -15.52 14.82 29.60
N LEU A 237 -14.21 14.67 29.34
CA LEU A 237 -13.64 13.46 28.73
C LEU A 237 -13.80 12.25 29.65
N GLU A 238 -13.67 12.44 30.96
CA GLU A 238 -13.89 11.40 31.96
C GLU A 238 -15.35 10.98 32.03
N ALA A 239 -16.30 11.93 31.95
CA ALA A 239 -17.72 11.60 31.90
C ALA A 239 -18.10 10.84 30.63
N ILE A 240 -17.63 11.28 29.46
CA ILE A 240 -17.90 10.59 28.19
C ILE A 240 -17.30 9.17 28.23
N SER A 241 -16.01 9.05 28.56
CA SER A 241 -15.34 7.74 28.62
C SER A 241 -15.95 6.82 29.70
N GLY A 242 -16.36 7.40 30.82
CA GLY A 242 -17.05 6.71 31.90
C GLY A 242 -18.43 6.18 31.49
N LEU A 243 -19.21 6.96 30.73
CA LEU A 243 -20.51 6.51 30.19
C LEU A 243 -20.35 5.30 29.25
N TYR A 244 -19.34 5.30 28.37
CA TYR A 244 -19.00 4.12 27.57
C TYR A 244 -18.62 2.92 28.46
N ALA A 245 -17.82 3.16 29.50
CA ALA A 245 -17.40 2.13 30.43
C ALA A 245 -18.57 1.48 31.19
N VAL A 246 -19.58 2.25 31.58
CA VAL A 246 -20.76 1.75 32.31
C VAL A 246 -21.88 1.21 31.40
N GLY A 247 -21.68 1.22 30.08
CA GLY A 247 -22.49 0.50 29.10
C GLY A 247 -23.47 1.34 28.27
N PHE A 248 -23.36 2.67 28.28
CA PHE A 248 -24.18 3.52 27.42
C PHE A 248 -23.84 3.29 25.95
N SER A 249 -24.84 3.36 25.08
CA SER A 249 -24.61 3.28 23.64
C SER A 249 -24.01 4.59 23.12
N ALA A 250 -23.20 4.53 22.06
CA ALA A 250 -22.64 5.73 21.42
C ALA A 250 -23.73 6.71 20.96
N ARG A 251 -24.90 6.18 20.55
CA ARG A 251 -26.06 6.98 20.18
C ARG A 251 -26.63 7.74 21.38
N ASP A 252 -26.73 7.11 22.54
CA ASP A 252 -27.22 7.76 23.77
C ASP A 252 -26.24 8.82 24.27
N ILE A 253 -24.94 8.54 24.18
CA ILE A 253 -23.88 9.51 24.51
C ILE A 253 -23.91 10.68 23.53
N ALA A 254 -24.04 10.43 22.22
CA ALA A 254 -24.18 11.48 21.21
C ALA A 254 -25.42 12.34 21.46
N ASP A 255 -26.53 11.73 21.89
CA ASP A 255 -27.74 12.46 22.28
C ASP A 255 -27.50 13.36 23.51
N LEU A 256 -26.84 12.83 24.55
CA LEU A 256 -26.44 13.58 25.74
C LEU A 256 -25.48 14.72 25.40
N VAL A 257 -24.46 14.48 24.58
CA VAL A 257 -23.50 15.48 24.12
C VAL A 257 -24.22 16.59 23.36
N SER A 258 -25.12 16.22 22.44
CA SER A 258 -25.84 17.20 21.61
C SER A 258 -26.70 18.17 22.43
N ARG A 259 -27.17 17.76 23.61
CA ARG A 259 -28.00 18.58 24.51
C ARG A 259 -27.23 19.14 25.71
N SER A 260 -25.92 18.96 25.79
CA SER A 260 -25.11 19.40 26.92
C SER A 260 -24.43 20.75 26.67
N TRP A 261 -24.34 21.57 27.71
CA TRP A 261 -23.65 22.86 27.71
C TRP A 261 -22.83 23.03 28.99
N PHE A 262 -21.85 23.94 28.97
CA PHE A 262 -21.09 24.27 30.17
C PHE A 262 -21.93 25.17 31.07
N ASP A 263 -22.25 24.69 32.26
CA ASP A 263 -22.90 25.46 33.31
C ASP A 263 -21.81 26.19 34.12
N TYR A 264 -21.74 27.51 33.97
CA TYR A 264 -20.72 28.33 34.65
C TYR A 264 -20.92 28.43 36.16
N GLU A 265 -22.13 28.22 36.67
CA GLU A 265 -22.38 28.24 38.11
C GLU A 265 -21.93 26.91 38.75
N LEU A 266 -22.17 25.80 38.05
CA LEU A 266 -21.77 24.47 38.51
C LEU A 266 -20.33 24.10 38.13
N GLY A 267 -19.72 24.81 37.19
CA GLY A 267 -18.40 24.52 36.65
C GLY A 267 -18.31 23.17 35.92
N LYS A 268 -19.42 22.73 35.30
CA LYS A 268 -19.55 21.38 34.71
C LYS A 268 -20.38 21.39 33.43
N PHE A 269 -20.16 20.41 32.57
CA PHE A 269 -21.01 20.15 31.42
C PHE A 269 -22.27 19.35 31.81
N THR A 270 -23.42 20.00 31.76
CA THR A 270 -24.71 19.39 32.09
C THR A 270 -25.56 19.18 30.82
N PRO A 271 -26.33 18.08 30.70
CA PRO A 271 -26.52 17.02 31.70
C PRO A 271 -25.45 15.89 31.69
N ILE A 272 -24.50 15.87 30.76
CA ILE A 272 -23.62 14.69 30.57
C ILE A 272 -22.82 14.29 31.82
N GLU A 273 -22.20 15.25 32.52
CA GLU A 273 -21.45 14.95 33.75
C GLU A 273 -22.37 14.55 34.90
N THR A 274 -23.59 15.11 34.95
CA THR A 274 -24.60 14.75 35.96
C THR A 274 -25.06 13.31 35.80
N VAL A 275 -25.39 12.90 34.57
CA VAL A 275 -25.82 11.52 34.28
C VAL A 275 -24.70 10.53 34.59
N TYR A 276 -23.47 10.86 34.21
CA TYR A 276 -22.32 10.02 34.54
C TYR A 276 -22.14 9.85 36.05
N GLN A 277 -22.26 10.94 36.82
CA GLN A 277 -22.11 10.87 38.27
C GLN A 277 -23.24 10.07 38.93
N GLN A 278 -24.48 10.20 38.44
CA GLN A 278 -25.61 9.37 38.90
C GLN A 278 -25.35 7.88 38.66
N GLU A 279 -24.92 7.51 37.45
CA GLU A 279 -24.58 6.12 37.12
C GLU A 279 -23.43 5.58 37.98
N LYS A 280 -22.44 6.42 38.26
CA LYS A 280 -21.30 6.09 39.13
C LYS A 280 -21.77 5.81 40.55
N GLU A 281 -22.69 6.63 41.09
CA GLU A 281 -23.26 6.46 42.42
C GLU A 281 -24.18 5.24 42.51
N GLU A 282 -25.09 5.06 41.55
CA GLU A 282 -26.01 3.91 41.49
C GLU A 282 -25.27 2.58 41.40
N LYS A 283 -24.13 2.55 40.70
CA LYS A 283 -23.27 1.36 40.55
C LYS A 283 -22.21 1.21 41.65
N GLU A 284 -22.14 2.15 42.59
CA GLU A 284 -21.14 2.20 43.67
C GLU A 284 -19.70 2.16 43.13
N LEU A 285 -19.42 2.91 42.06
CA LEU A 285 -18.13 2.92 41.37
C LEU A 285 -17.19 3.97 41.98
N GLY A 286 -16.00 3.53 42.43
CA GLY A 286 -14.91 4.43 42.80
C GLY A 286 -14.13 4.96 41.58
N ASP A 287 -13.23 5.91 41.82
CA ASP A 287 -12.32 6.43 40.78
C ASP A 287 -11.41 5.35 40.21
N LEU A 288 -10.94 4.42 41.06
CA LEU A 288 -10.14 3.28 40.65
C LEU A 288 -10.93 2.29 39.78
N ASP A 289 -12.21 2.07 40.09
CA ASP A 289 -13.08 1.21 39.29
C ASP A 289 -13.27 1.81 37.89
N THR A 290 -13.47 3.13 37.83
CA THR A 290 -13.56 3.89 36.57
C THR A 290 -12.25 3.82 35.77
N GLN A 291 -11.11 3.99 36.43
CA GLN A 291 -9.80 3.87 35.79
C GLN A 291 -9.59 2.47 35.21
N ALA A 292 -9.88 1.43 35.98
CA ALA A 292 -9.76 0.05 35.54
C ALA A 292 -10.71 -0.28 34.37
N MET A 293 -11.93 0.28 34.35
CA MET A 293 -12.82 0.14 33.19
C MET A 293 -12.25 0.80 31.93
N ARG A 294 -11.61 1.98 32.06
CA ARG A 294 -10.90 2.62 30.95
C ARG A 294 -9.72 1.77 30.46
N ASP A 295 -8.97 1.17 31.38
CA ASP A 295 -7.85 0.28 31.05
C ASP A 295 -8.32 -0.96 30.24
N LEU A 296 -9.45 -1.55 30.63
CA LEU A 296 -10.08 -2.64 29.87
C LEU A 296 -10.46 -2.21 28.44
N MET A 297 -10.86 -0.95 28.23
CA MET A 297 -11.21 -0.44 26.91
C MET A 297 -9.99 -0.40 25.96
N TYR A 298 -8.78 -0.05 26.44
CA TYR A 298 -7.57 -0.15 25.57
C TYR A 298 -7.24 -1.59 25.20
N ILE A 299 -7.39 -2.51 26.16
CA ILE A 299 -7.13 -3.91 25.87
C ILE A 299 -8.11 -4.41 24.81
N ARG A 300 -9.39 -4.05 24.96
CA ARG A 300 -10.44 -4.32 23.98
C ARG A 300 -10.15 -3.69 22.63
N ALA A 301 -9.65 -2.46 22.57
CA ALA A 301 -9.24 -1.78 21.35
C ALA A 301 -8.16 -2.57 20.59
N SER A 302 -7.11 -2.97 21.31
CA SER A 302 -6.01 -3.77 20.74
C SER A 302 -6.52 -5.14 20.23
N ASN A 303 -7.45 -5.77 20.95
CA ASN A 303 -8.10 -7.00 20.50
C ASN A 303 -8.97 -6.77 19.26
N ASN A 304 -9.72 -5.66 19.20
CA ASN A 304 -10.53 -5.30 18.03
C ASN A 304 -9.67 -5.06 16.79
N ARG A 305 -8.49 -4.45 16.93
CA ARG A 305 -7.54 -4.30 15.81
C ARG A 305 -7.08 -5.65 15.27
N LYS A 306 -6.77 -6.60 16.15
CA LYS A 306 -6.40 -7.98 15.76
C LYS A 306 -7.56 -8.73 15.11
N LYS A 307 -8.78 -8.56 15.63
CA LYS A 307 -10.00 -9.09 15.01
C LYS A 307 -10.22 -8.52 13.61
N ALA A 308 -9.95 -7.22 13.42
CA ALA A 308 -10.05 -6.60 12.11
C ALA A 308 -9.06 -7.18 11.09
N GLN A 309 -7.81 -7.39 11.49
CA GLN A 309 -6.84 -8.10 10.65
C GLN A 309 -7.32 -9.50 10.31
N LEU A 310 -7.75 -10.27 11.32
CA LEU A 310 -8.25 -11.64 11.14
C LEU A 310 -9.48 -11.70 10.25
N ALA A 311 -10.38 -10.72 10.30
CA ALA A 311 -11.56 -10.66 9.43
C ALA A 311 -11.13 -10.64 7.96
N VAL A 312 -10.17 -9.79 7.58
CA VAL A 312 -9.64 -9.73 6.22
C VAL A 312 -8.94 -11.04 5.84
N TYR A 313 -8.06 -11.55 6.71
CA TYR A 313 -7.36 -12.81 6.45
C TYR A 313 -8.32 -13.98 6.22
N ARG A 314 -9.33 -14.12 7.08
CA ARG A 314 -10.32 -15.20 6.99
C ARG A 314 -11.19 -15.05 5.75
N ALA A 315 -11.66 -13.84 5.43
CA ALA A 315 -12.47 -13.61 4.24
C ALA A 315 -11.73 -14.03 2.96
N ILE A 316 -10.42 -13.74 2.87
CA ILE A 316 -9.56 -14.20 1.77
C ILE A 316 -9.37 -15.72 1.82
N ALA A 317 -9.03 -16.28 2.99
CA ALA A 317 -8.77 -17.72 3.14
C ALA A 317 -10.01 -18.59 2.86
N ASN A 318 -11.22 -18.06 3.09
CA ASN A 318 -12.49 -18.74 2.80
C ASN A 318 -12.73 -18.89 1.29
N ARG A 319 -12.18 -17.99 0.47
CA ARG A 319 -12.37 -17.99 -1.00
C ARG A 319 -11.20 -18.63 -1.74
N TYR A 320 -10.00 -18.49 -1.20
CA TYR A 320 -8.79 -18.86 -1.89
C TYR A 320 -8.01 -19.93 -1.14
N ASP A 321 -7.57 -20.96 -1.88
CA ASP A 321 -6.50 -21.82 -1.42
C ASP A 321 -5.17 -21.08 -1.56
N VAL A 322 -4.84 -20.31 -0.52
CA VAL A 322 -3.66 -19.45 -0.46
C VAL A 322 -2.36 -20.24 -0.67
N LYS A 323 -2.33 -21.53 -0.31
CA LYS A 323 -1.16 -22.39 -0.56
C LYS A 323 -1.04 -22.71 -2.05
N LYS A 324 -2.14 -23.09 -2.71
CA LYS A 324 -2.14 -23.28 -4.17
C LYS A 324 -1.76 -22.02 -4.92
N ILE A 325 -2.27 -20.85 -4.53
CA ILE A 325 -1.87 -19.58 -5.15
C ILE A 325 -0.36 -19.33 -4.97
N ALA A 326 0.16 -19.55 -3.77
CA ALA A 326 1.58 -19.39 -3.51
C ALA A 326 2.45 -20.35 -4.34
N GLU A 327 2.02 -21.60 -4.49
CA GLU A 327 2.69 -22.61 -5.31
C GLU A 327 2.60 -22.28 -6.81
N GLN A 328 1.45 -21.81 -7.27
CA GLN A 328 1.25 -21.37 -8.64
C GLN A 328 2.15 -20.17 -8.96
N LYS A 329 2.19 -19.13 -8.11
CA LYS A 329 3.12 -18.00 -8.28
C LYS A 329 4.57 -18.44 -8.34
N LYS A 330 4.99 -19.41 -7.51
CA LYS A 330 6.35 -19.98 -7.59
C LYS A 330 6.59 -20.71 -8.91
N LYS A 331 5.59 -21.43 -9.42
CA LYS A 331 5.66 -22.13 -10.70
C LYS A 331 5.76 -21.14 -11.86
N ASP A 332 4.99 -20.06 -11.83
CA ASP A 332 4.99 -19.03 -12.87
C ASP A 332 6.32 -18.24 -12.85
N LEU A 333 6.86 -17.93 -11.67
CA LEU A 333 8.18 -17.31 -11.55
C LEU A 333 9.32 -18.16 -12.14
N ARG A 334 9.24 -19.49 -12.03
CA ARG A 334 10.23 -20.41 -12.64
C ARG A 334 10.20 -20.40 -14.17
N LYS A 335 9.06 -19.99 -14.73
CA LYS A 335 8.79 -19.97 -16.15
C LYS A 335 9.08 -18.61 -16.79
N ALA A 336 9.37 -17.60 -15.99
CA ALA A 336 9.46 -16.23 -16.48
C ALA A 336 10.88 -15.67 -16.43
N ILE A 337 11.16 -14.72 -17.32
CA ILE A 337 12.25 -13.76 -17.13
C ILE A 337 11.66 -12.54 -16.42
N ALA A 338 11.69 -12.58 -15.10
CA ALA A 338 11.09 -11.55 -14.27
C ALA A 338 11.90 -10.25 -14.30
N TYR A 339 11.28 -9.17 -13.85
CA TYR A 339 11.96 -7.93 -13.59
C TYR A 339 12.11 -7.69 -12.09
N PRO A 340 13.29 -7.26 -11.60
CA PRO A 340 13.47 -6.96 -10.19
C PRO A 340 12.75 -5.65 -9.82
N VAL A 341 11.99 -5.66 -8.72
CA VAL A 341 11.32 -4.48 -8.19
C VAL A 341 12.08 -3.99 -6.97
N TYR A 342 12.54 -2.75 -7.00
CA TYR A 342 13.28 -2.12 -5.91
C TYR A 342 12.43 -1.09 -5.18
N LYS A 343 12.53 -1.10 -3.85
CA LYS A 343 11.98 -0.06 -3.00
C LYS A 343 13.12 0.79 -2.48
N LEU A 344 13.15 2.06 -2.85
CA LEU A 344 14.13 3.02 -2.37
C LEU A 344 13.93 3.28 -0.88
N LYS A 345 14.97 3.79 -0.21
CA LYS A 345 14.88 4.22 1.20
C LYS A 345 13.81 5.30 1.43
N THR A 346 13.46 6.05 0.39
CA THR A 346 12.37 7.04 0.38
C THR A 346 10.97 6.39 0.41
N GLY A 347 10.87 5.08 0.21
CA GLY A 347 9.62 4.34 0.10
C GLY A 347 9.06 4.24 -1.32
N GLU A 348 9.64 5.00 -2.27
CA GLU A 348 9.29 4.93 -3.69
C GLU A 348 9.71 3.60 -4.30
N THR A 349 8.87 3.08 -5.19
CA THR A 349 9.17 1.87 -5.97
C THR A 349 9.70 2.30 -7.32
N VAL A 350 10.92 1.91 -7.67
CA VAL A 350 11.47 2.20 -9.00
C VAL A 350 10.95 1.14 -9.97
N PRO A 351 10.25 1.55 -11.04
CA PRO A 351 9.81 0.62 -12.06
C PRO A 351 11.01 -0.08 -12.71
N SER A 352 10.89 -1.38 -12.84
CA SER A 352 12.00 -2.25 -13.20
C SER A 352 12.49 -2.13 -14.64
N PHE A 353 11.66 -1.58 -15.53
CA PHE A 353 12.04 -1.31 -16.92
C PHE A 353 13.06 -0.15 -17.04
N GLU A 354 13.06 0.77 -16.07
CA GLU A 354 14.01 1.89 -16.06
C GLU A 354 15.45 1.44 -15.77
N LEU A 355 15.60 0.30 -15.10
CA LEU A 355 16.88 -0.22 -14.64
C LEU A 355 17.52 -1.22 -15.61
N ARG A 356 16.84 -1.60 -16.71
CA ARG A 356 17.32 -2.57 -17.71
C ARG A 356 17.90 -3.86 -17.12
N GLN A 357 17.31 -4.31 -16.01
CA GLN A 357 17.70 -5.52 -15.30
C GLN A 357 16.62 -6.59 -15.41
N LYS A 358 17.06 -7.84 -15.40
CA LYS A 358 16.24 -9.04 -15.55
C LYS A 358 16.65 -10.05 -14.49
N LEU A 359 15.71 -10.92 -14.11
CA LEU A 359 15.87 -11.87 -13.02
C LEU A 359 15.29 -13.23 -13.42
N ILE A 360 16.08 -14.29 -13.30
CA ILE A 360 15.60 -15.67 -13.34
C ILE A 360 15.46 -16.16 -11.90
N VAL A 361 14.33 -16.77 -11.57
CA VAL A 361 14.03 -17.27 -10.22
C VAL A 361 13.82 -18.79 -10.27
N PRO A 362 14.87 -19.61 -10.07
CA PRO A 362 14.76 -21.07 -10.16
C PRO A 362 13.90 -21.71 -9.06
N VAL A 363 13.80 -21.07 -7.89
CA VAL A 363 13.09 -21.56 -6.69
C VAL A 363 13.56 -22.97 -6.31
N ASP A 364 14.78 -23.12 -5.80
CA ASP A 364 15.31 -24.39 -5.32
C ASP A 364 16.13 -24.22 -4.02
N LYS A 365 16.93 -25.23 -3.63
CA LYS A 365 17.77 -25.14 -2.42
C LYS A 365 18.86 -24.07 -2.55
N LYS A 366 19.39 -23.85 -3.74
CA LYS A 366 20.44 -22.86 -4.02
C LYS A 366 19.85 -21.45 -4.15
N TYR A 367 18.66 -21.36 -4.74
CA TYR A 367 17.88 -20.15 -4.95
C TYR A 367 16.55 -20.20 -4.17
N PRO A 368 16.59 -20.11 -2.83
CA PRO A 368 15.38 -20.18 -2.02
C PRO A 368 14.41 -19.05 -2.34
N TYR A 369 13.12 -19.40 -2.44
CA TYR A 369 12.06 -18.43 -2.63
C TYR A 369 10.88 -18.67 -1.69
N THR A 370 10.59 -17.65 -0.89
CA THR A 370 9.47 -17.60 0.04
C THR A 370 8.72 -16.30 -0.19
N ILE A 371 7.40 -16.37 -0.38
CA ILE A 371 6.58 -15.17 -0.55
C ILE A 371 6.65 -14.37 0.76
N GLY A 372 7.31 -13.20 0.68
CA GLY A 372 7.56 -12.32 1.81
C GLY A 372 8.72 -12.67 2.74
N GLY A 373 9.54 -13.65 2.39
CA GLY A 373 10.74 -14.00 3.14
C GLY A 373 11.98 -13.90 2.27
N LYS A 374 12.91 -14.86 2.44
CA LYS A 374 14.09 -14.97 1.60
C LYS A 374 13.70 -15.25 0.15
N ARG A 375 14.20 -14.43 -0.76
CA ARG A 375 14.01 -14.52 -2.21
C ARG A 375 15.38 -14.39 -2.86
N SER A 376 15.77 -15.35 -3.69
CA SER A 376 16.99 -15.22 -4.48
C SER A 376 16.81 -15.70 -5.91
N GLY A 377 17.72 -15.24 -6.76
CA GLY A 377 17.71 -15.55 -8.18
C GLY A 377 19.00 -15.13 -8.85
N ILE A 378 19.03 -15.28 -10.17
CA ILE A 378 20.15 -14.89 -11.02
C ILE A 378 19.74 -13.60 -11.71
N ILE A 379 20.44 -12.52 -11.43
CA ILE A 379 20.17 -11.19 -11.98
C ILE A 379 21.17 -10.86 -13.07
N PHE A 380 20.73 -10.17 -14.12
CA PHE A 380 21.58 -9.72 -15.21
C PHE A 380 21.00 -8.48 -15.88
N GLY A 381 21.84 -7.71 -16.56
CA GLY A 381 21.45 -6.45 -17.18
C GLY A 381 22.54 -5.39 -17.05
N TYR A 382 22.15 -4.13 -17.20
CA TYR A 382 23.04 -3.00 -16.97
C TYR A 382 23.08 -2.62 -15.48
N PHE A 383 24.30 -2.40 -14.98
CA PHE A 383 24.57 -1.95 -13.62
C PHE A 383 25.41 -0.68 -13.67
N ILE A 384 25.15 0.25 -12.74
CA ILE A 384 25.93 1.48 -12.58
C ILE A 384 27.20 1.13 -11.79
N GLY A 385 28.36 1.51 -12.32
CA GLY A 385 29.67 1.23 -11.74
C GLY A 385 29.85 1.80 -10.31
N ASP A 386 30.64 1.09 -9.51
CA ASP A 386 30.94 1.35 -8.09
C ASP A 386 29.76 1.25 -7.12
N GLY A 387 29.16 0.07 -7.08
CA GLY A 387 28.99 -0.69 -5.82
C GLY A 387 28.20 -0.09 -4.67
N ASN A 388 27.56 1.10 -4.79
CA ASN A 388 26.56 1.68 -3.88
C ASN A 388 26.17 3.15 -4.18
N ARG A 389 26.54 3.78 -5.31
CA ARG A 389 26.13 5.18 -5.60
C ARG A 389 25.69 5.42 -7.04
N PHE A 390 24.52 6.05 -7.18
CA PHE A 390 23.98 6.56 -8.44
C PHE A 390 24.75 7.83 -8.84
N VAL A 391 25.53 7.78 -9.92
CA VAL A 391 26.01 8.98 -10.63
C VAL A 391 25.79 8.76 -12.11
N ARG A 392 25.09 9.69 -12.77
CA ARG A 392 24.49 9.52 -14.11
C ARG A 392 25.50 9.59 -15.27
N ASP A 393 26.79 9.76 -14.99
CA ASP A 393 27.78 10.15 -15.99
C ASP A 393 29.03 9.23 -16.08
N GLU A 394 29.09 8.12 -15.34
CA GLU A 394 30.17 7.11 -15.48
C GLU A 394 29.61 5.68 -15.72
N GLY A 395 29.79 5.20 -16.95
CA GLY A 395 29.79 3.80 -17.42
C GLY A 395 28.78 2.82 -16.80
N GLU A 396 27.62 2.62 -17.46
CA GLU A 396 26.84 1.40 -17.27
C GLU A 396 27.63 0.20 -17.78
N VAL A 397 27.78 -0.85 -16.96
CA VAL A 397 28.44 -2.10 -17.35
C VAL A 397 27.41 -3.23 -17.39
N TYR A 398 27.41 -4.02 -18.46
CA TYR A 398 26.55 -5.18 -18.55
C TYR A 398 27.12 -6.37 -17.79
N GLY A 399 26.39 -6.83 -16.77
CA GLY A 399 26.85 -7.85 -15.84
C GLY A 399 25.80 -8.91 -15.55
N PHE A 400 26.18 -9.87 -14.72
CA PHE A 400 25.28 -10.82 -14.10
C PHE A 400 25.82 -11.27 -12.76
N GLY A 401 24.91 -11.71 -11.90
CA GLY A 401 25.22 -11.97 -10.50
C GLY A 401 24.11 -12.69 -9.77
N ARG A 402 24.23 -12.72 -8.45
CA ARG A 402 23.21 -13.23 -7.55
C ARG A 402 22.41 -12.08 -7.00
N PHE A 403 21.09 -12.25 -7.00
CA PHE A 403 20.18 -11.39 -6.27
C PHE A 403 19.73 -12.12 -5.02
N GLU A 404 19.84 -11.47 -3.87
CA GLU A 404 19.27 -11.94 -2.61
C GLU A 404 18.47 -10.82 -1.95
N ALA A 405 17.23 -11.13 -1.57
CA ALA A 405 16.41 -10.23 -0.76
C ALA A 405 15.91 -10.94 0.49
N ASP A 406 16.03 -10.24 1.63
CA ASP A 406 15.43 -10.61 2.89
C ASP A 406 14.46 -9.51 3.34
N GLY A 407 13.16 -9.79 3.24
CA GLY A 407 12.13 -8.77 3.41
C GLY A 407 12.18 -7.73 2.29
N GLU A 408 12.20 -6.43 2.62
CA GLU A 408 12.15 -5.33 1.64
C GLU A 408 13.52 -4.92 1.06
N ILE A 409 14.62 -5.41 1.62
CA ILE A 409 15.98 -5.02 1.19
C ILE A 409 16.53 -6.09 0.25
N GLY A 410 16.98 -5.67 -0.94
CA GLY A 410 17.67 -6.50 -1.92
C GLY A 410 19.16 -6.18 -1.99
N HIS A 411 19.97 -7.21 -2.17
CA HIS A 411 21.40 -7.17 -2.40
C HIS A 411 21.71 -7.84 -3.74
N ILE A 412 22.70 -7.29 -4.45
CA ILE A 412 23.16 -7.79 -5.73
C ILE A 412 24.66 -8.00 -5.62
N ASP A 413 25.09 -9.24 -5.82
CA ASP A 413 26.49 -9.62 -5.87
C ASP A 413 26.84 -9.98 -7.32
N LEU A 414 27.55 -9.09 -8.02
CA LEU A 414 27.99 -9.33 -9.39
C LEU A 414 29.08 -10.40 -9.42
N ALA A 415 29.10 -11.21 -10.47
CA ALA A 415 30.13 -12.24 -10.65
C ALA A 415 31.43 -11.63 -11.18
N GLU A 416 32.40 -11.45 -10.28
CA GLU A 416 33.69 -10.83 -10.58
C GLU A 416 34.73 -11.85 -11.08
N THR A 417 34.63 -13.12 -10.64
CA THR A 417 35.60 -14.15 -11.03
C THR A 417 35.12 -15.03 -12.19
N PRO A 418 36.04 -15.55 -13.04
CA PRO A 418 35.67 -16.48 -14.11
C PRO A 418 34.96 -17.75 -13.61
N SER A 419 35.28 -18.21 -12.39
CA SER A 419 34.65 -19.40 -11.79
C SER A 419 33.19 -19.13 -11.42
N GLU A 420 32.90 -17.99 -10.80
CA GLU A 420 31.52 -17.59 -10.45
C GLU A 420 30.68 -17.33 -11.69
N GLN A 421 31.27 -16.66 -12.68
CA GLN A 421 30.62 -16.43 -13.97
C GLN A 421 30.23 -17.75 -14.64
N LYS A 422 31.16 -18.72 -14.66
CA LYS A 422 30.87 -20.06 -15.21
C LYS A 422 29.75 -20.75 -14.44
N GLU A 423 29.79 -20.74 -13.11
CA GLU A 423 28.75 -21.35 -12.27
C GLU A 423 27.36 -20.76 -12.58
N LEU A 424 27.23 -19.44 -12.63
CA LEU A 424 25.96 -18.78 -12.91
C LEU A 424 25.47 -19.04 -14.34
N LEU A 425 26.36 -19.08 -15.34
CA LEU A 425 26.00 -19.43 -16.71
C LEU A 425 25.50 -20.88 -16.81
N ASP A 426 26.14 -21.80 -16.09
CA ASP A 426 25.69 -23.20 -16.00
C ASP A 426 24.31 -23.29 -15.33
N ASP A 427 24.04 -22.48 -14.30
CA ASP A 427 22.71 -22.39 -13.69
C ASP A 427 21.66 -21.80 -14.64
N ILE A 428 21.97 -20.71 -15.35
CA ILE A 428 21.07 -20.13 -16.37
C ILE A 428 20.71 -21.20 -17.40
N LYS A 429 21.71 -21.93 -17.91
CA LYS A 429 21.51 -23.00 -18.87
C LYS A 429 20.70 -24.16 -18.32
N LYS A 430 20.92 -24.53 -17.06
CA LYS A 430 20.13 -25.57 -16.37
C LYS A 430 18.65 -25.20 -16.27
N TYR A 431 18.34 -23.93 -16.01
CA TYR A 431 16.96 -23.47 -15.79
C TYR A 431 16.26 -22.95 -17.04
N SER A 432 16.98 -22.67 -18.11
CA SER A 432 16.44 -22.10 -19.35
C SER A 432 15.32 -22.95 -19.97
N GLY A 433 15.38 -24.28 -19.83
CA GLY A 433 14.34 -25.19 -20.32
C GLY A 433 12.97 -25.02 -19.64
N ASN A 434 12.91 -24.40 -18.45
CA ASN A 434 11.66 -24.12 -17.76
C ASN A 434 11.03 -22.78 -18.18
N ILE A 435 11.81 -21.89 -18.76
CA ILE A 435 11.38 -20.53 -19.11
C ILE A 435 10.55 -20.58 -20.40
N GLU A 436 9.41 -19.89 -20.37
CA GLU A 436 8.49 -19.82 -21.49
C GLU A 436 9.13 -19.12 -22.69
N LYS A 437 8.84 -19.68 -23.87
CA LYS A 437 9.44 -19.27 -25.13
C LYS A 437 9.18 -17.79 -25.45
N GLN A 438 8.01 -17.29 -25.08
CA GLN A 438 7.62 -15.90 -25.29
C GLN A 438 8.54 -14.92 -24.53
N ASP A 439 8.87 -15.20 -23.27
CA ASP A 439 9.79 -14.37 -22.48
C ASP A 439 11.20 -14.38 -23.06
N LYS A 440 11.67 -15.55 -23.53
CA LYS A 440 12.95 -15.65 -24.24
C LYS A 440 12.97 -14.83 -25.52
N PHE A 441 11.88 -14.84 -26.29
CA PHE A 441 11.76 -14.06 -27.52
C PHE A 441 11.73 -12.57 -27.25
N GLU A 442 11.02 -12.15 -26.19
CA GLU A 442 11.07 -10.76 -25.73
C GLU A 442 12.50 -10.37 -25.33
N PHE A 443 13.22 -11.25 -24.62
CA PHE A 443 14.60 -11.02 -24.24
C PHE A 443 15.55 -10.91 -25.44
N ILE A 444 15.49 -11.84 -26.41
CA ILE A 444 16.24 -11.74 -27.69
C ILE A 444 15.92 -10.39 -28.35
N GLY A 445 14.64 -10.04 -28.42
CA GLY A 445 14.18 -8.80 -29.02
C GLY A 445 14.72 -7.55 -28.34
N ASN A 446 14.86 -7.58 -27.00
CA ASN A 446 15.46 -6.50 -26.22
C ASN A 446 16.97 -6.39 -26.48
N CYS A 447 17.70 -7.52 -26.48
CA CYS A 447 19.13 -7.52 -26.77
C CYS A 447 19.47 -6.91 -28.15
N LEU A 448 18.62 -7.13 -29.14
CA LEU A 448 18.77 -6.55 -30.48
C LEU A 448 18.46 -5.05 -30.53
N ARG A 449 17.56 -4.54 -29.67
CA ARG A 449 17.14 -3.13 -29.66
C ARG A 449 18.07 -2.24 -28.83
N GLU A 450 18.60 -2.77 -27.73
CA GLU A 450 19.36 -1.99 -26.73
C GLU A 450 20.88 -2.03 -26.95
N TYR A 451 21.35 -2.48 -28.12
CA TYR A 451 22.78 -2.62 -28.45
C TYR A 451 23.53 -3.59 -27.52
N THR A 452 22.79 -4.42 -26.79
CA THR A 452 23.29 -5.23 -25.70
C THR A 452 24.26 -6.32 -26.18
N LEU A 453 24.10 -6.80 -27.42
CA LEU A 453 24.96 -7.85 -27.97
C LEU A 453 26.40 -7.40 -28.26
N GLN A 454 26.70 -6.11 -28.19
CA GLN A 454 28.09 -5.64 -28.23
C GLN A 454 28.85 -6.05 -26.95
N GLU A 455 28.14 -6.25 -25.84
CA GLU A 455 28.69 -6.68 -24.56
C GLU A 455 28.93 -8.19 -24.50
N GLU A 456 30.13 -8.59 -24.09
CA GLU A 456 30.51 -10.01 -24.04
C GLU A 456 29.64 -10.82 -23.07
N ASN A 457 29.34 -10.25 -21.90
CA ASN A 457 28.52 -10.91 -20.88
C ASN A 457 27.08 -11.14 -21.36
N ALA A 458 26.52 -10.18 -22.12
CA ALA A 458 25.20 -10.34 -22.71
C ALA A 458 25.14 -11.52 -23.68
N ARG A 459 26.15 -11.66 -24.55
CA ARG A 459 26.27 -12.80 -25.46
C ARG A 459 26.40 -14.13 -24.70
N LYS A 460 27.19 -14.17 -23.62
CA LYS A 460 27.31 -15.37 -22.76
C LYS A 460 25.97 -15.78 -22.15
N ILE A 461 25.24 -14.84 -21.57
CA ILE A 461 23.92 -15.10 -20.98
C ILE A 461 22.94 -15.57 -22.04
N LEU A 462 22.92 -14.91 -23.20
CA LEU A 462 22.02 -15.29 -24.29
C LEU A 462 22.29 -16.74 -24.73
N LYS A 463 23.55 -17.12 -24.94
CA LYS A 463 23.93 -18.52 -25.26
C LYS A 463 23.57 -19.53 -24.19
N ALA A 464 23.54 -19.12 -22.92
CA ALA A 464 23.10 -19.98 -21.83
C ALA A 464 21.55 -20.11 -21.81
N LEU A 465 20.84 -19.04 -22.14
CA LEU A 465 19.39 -18.92 -21.95
C LEU A 465 18.56 -19.41 -23.14
N VAL A 466 19.06 -19.29 -24.37
CA VAL A 466 18.30 -19.64 -25.58
C VAL A 466 19.07 -20.65 -26.43
N SER A 467 18.32 -21.48 -27.14
CA SER A 467 18.84 -22.45 -28.11
C SER A 467 18.94 -21.85 -29.51
N LYS A 468 19.71 -22.49 -30.39
CA LYS A 468 19.81 -22.14 -31.82
C LYS A 468 18.42 -22.08 -32.48
N THR A 469 17.58 -23.07 -32.22
CA THR A 469 16.20 -23.15 -32.76
C THR A 469 15.35 -21.96 -32.31
N GLU A 470 15.41 -21.60 -31.02
CA GLU A 470 14.65 -20.45 -30.49
C GLU A 470 15.11 -19.11 -31.10
N VAL A 471 16.42 -18.96 -31.40
CA VAL A 471 16.93 -17.77 -32.11
C VAL A 471 16.35 -17.68 -33.52
N VAL A 472 16.37 -18.78 -34.27
CA VAL A 472 15.81 -18.84 -35.64
C VAL A 472 14.31 -18.52 -35.63
N GLU A 473 13.54 -19.14 -34.73
CA GLU A 473 12.10 -18.89 -34.63
C GLU A 473 11.76 -17.46 -34.20
N SER A 474 12.52 -16.88 -33.26
CA SER A 474 12.35 -15.48 -32.86
C SER A 474 12.58 -14.53 -34.02
N PHE A 475 13.53 -14.84 -34.91
CA PHE A 475 13.82 -14.06 -36.09
C PHE A 475 12.69 -14.12 -37.12
N MET A 476 12.10 -15.30 -37.35
CA MET A 476 10.94 -15.44 -38.24
C MET A 476 9.78 -14.54 -37.81
N LEU A 477 9.49 -14.48 -36.51
CA LEU A 477 8.37 -13.69 -35.99
C LEU A 477 8.60 -12.17 -36.06
N LYS A 478 9.85 -11.72 -35.93
CA LYS A 478 10.17 -10.29 -35.80
C LYS A 478 10.54 -9.63 -37.12
N LEU A 479 11.09 -10.39 -38.07
CA LEU A 479 11.53 -9.85 -39.35
C LEU A 479 10.35 -9.36 -40.21
N GLU A 480 9.21 -10.05 -40.17
CA GLU A 480 8.00 -9.62 -40.90
C GLU A 480 7.55 -8.21 -40.47
N ASP A 481 7.48 -7.96 -39.16
CA ASP A 481 7.13 -6.64 -38.60
C ASP A 481 8.15 -5.55 -38.98
N ASP A 482 9.45 -5.86 -38.88
CA ASP A 482 10.54 -4.94 -39.18
C ASP A 482 10.61 -4.59 -40.68
N LEU A 483 10.27 -5.53 -41.56
CA LEU A 483 10.25 -5.34 -43.01
C LEU A 483 9.06 -4.51 -43.47
N ASP A 484 7.88 -4.76 -42.92
CA ASP A 484 6.71 -3.93 -43.17
C ASP A 484 6.93 -2.50 -42.70
N PHE A 485 7.63 -2.31 -41.58
CA PHE A 485 8.07 -0.99 -41.15
C PHE A 485 9.07 -0.35 -42.13
N LEU A 486 10.09 -1.09 -42.58
CA LEU A 486 11.09 -0.59 -43.51
C LEU A 486 10.53 -0.24 -44.88
N ASP A 487 9.68 -1.08 -45.45
CA ASP A 487 9.03 -0.81 -46.73
C ASP A 487 8.15 0.44 -46.64
N ARG A 488 7.45 0.65 -45.51
CA ARG A 488 6.72 1.89 -45.22
C ARG A 488 7.66 3.09 -45.12
N LEU A 489 8.76 2.96 -44.40
CA LEU A 489 9.75 4.02 -44.23
C LEU A 489 10.40 4.42 -45.56
N ILE A 490 10.79 3.45 -46.39
CA ILE A 490 11.37 3.69 -47.73
C ILE A 490 10.35 4.36 -48.66
N LYS A 491 9.08 3.91 -48.63
CA LYS A 491 8.00 4.56 -49.37
C LYS A 491 7.82 6.01 -48.91
N GLN A 492 7.80 6.27 -47.60
CA GLN A 492 7.72 7.61 -47.03
C GLN A 492 8.92 8.48 -47.45
N ILE A 493 10.14 7.95 -47.43
CA ILE A 493 11.36 8.67 -47.85
C ILE A 493 11.32 8.99 -49.35
N ASN A 494 10.81 8.06 -50.18
CA ASN A 494 10.69 8.28 -51.63
C ASN A 494 9.53 9.23 -51.99
N GLN A 495 8.51 9.32 -51.14
CA GLN A 495 7.35 10.21 -51.31
C GLN A 495 7.56 11.59 -50.69
N ALA A 496 8.41 11.71 -49.66
CA ALA A 496 8.75 12.97 -49.03
C ALA A 496 9.60 13.83 -50.00
N THR A 497 8.95 14.75 -50.70
CA THR A 497 9.61 15.85 -51.42
C THR A 497 10.34 16.75 -50.44
N ALA A 498 11.64 16.52 -50.22
CA ALA A 498 12.68 17.38 -49.63
C ALA A 498 12.41 18.09 -48.27
N ASN A 499 11.19 18.08 -47.73
CA ASN A 499 10.79 18.81 -46.55
C ASN A 499 9.93 17.87 -45.69
N VAL A 500 10.37 17.66 -44.44
CA VAL A 500 9.60 17.23 -43.23
C VAL A 500 10.35 16.21 -42.35
N TRP A 501 11.48 15.62 -42.80
CA TRP A 501 12.35 14.87 -41.87
C TRP A 501 13.58 15.68 -41.54
N SER A 502 13.73 16.09 -40.27
CA SER A 502 15.00 16.68 -39.82
C SER A 502 16.11 15.66 -40.06
N ILE A 503 17.22 16.11 -40.65
CA ILE A 503 18.42 15.29 -40.94
C ILE A 503 18.88 14.52 -39.69
N SER A 504 18.63 15.07 -38.49
CA SER A 504 18.89 14.44 -37.20
C SER A 504 18.09 13.15 -36.98
N ASN A 505 16.78 13.16 -37.21
CA ASN A 505 15.93 11.98 -37.03
C ASN A 505 16.32 10.89 -38.02
N PHE A 506 16.51 11.25 -39.29
CA PHE A 506 16.94 10.32 -40.34
C PHE A 506 18.28 9.64 -40.02
N THR A 507 19.25 10.41 -39.50
CA THR A 507 20.56 9.89 -39.07
C THR A 507 20.44 8.90 -37.91
N VAL A 508 19.61 9.21 -36.91
CA VAL A 508 19.35 8.31 -35.78
C VAL A 508 18.71 7.01 -36.26
N TYR A 509 17.75 7.07 -37.18
CA TYR A 509 17.11 5.86 -37.74
C TYR A 509 18.10 4.97 -38.51
N ILE A 510 18.91 5.52 -39.42
CA ILE A 510 19.92 4.74 -40.14
C ILE A 510 20.92 4.12 -39.16
N LYS A 511 21.31 4.86 -38.11
CA LYS A 511 22.19 4.35 -37.06
C LYS A 511 21.55 3.13 -36.40
N ASN A 512 20.32 3.24 -35.91
CA ASN A 512 19.60 2.15 -35.24
C ASN A 512 19.48 0.91 -36.14
N LEU A 513 19.11 1.08 -37.42
CA LEU A 513 19.00 -0.03 -38.39
C LEU A 513 20.34 -0.69 -38.70
N THR A 514 21.42 0.10 -38.77
CA THR A 514 22.77 -0.43 -38.98
C THR A 514 23.20 -1.30 -37.80
N HIS A 515 22.95 -0.84 -36.58
CA HIS A 515 23.31 -1.60 -35.39
C HIS A 515 22.42 -2.83 -35.21
N TYR A 516 21.14 -2.75 -35.59
CA TYR A 516 20.27 -3.91 -35.61
C TYR A 516 20.86 -4.99 -36.50
N ARG A 517 21.28 -4.65 -37.73
CA ARG A 517 21.98 -5.57 -38.64
C ARG A 517 23.24 -6.16 -38.00
N GLU A 518 24.11 -5.32 -37.44
CA GLU A 518 25.33 -5.77 -36.77
C GLU A 518 25.04 -6.73 -35.61
N SER A 519 23.97 -6.47 -34.86
CA SER A 519 23.53 -7.32 -33.75
C SER A 519 22.97 -8.65 -34.25
N VAL A 520 22.22 -8.64 -35.36
CA VAL A 520 21.77 -9.86 -36.05
C VAL A 520 22.96 -10.68 -36.54
N ASP A 521 23.90 -10.06 -37.25
CA ASP A 521 25.09 -10.74 -37.78
C ASP A 521 25.96 -11.34 -36.66
N LEU A 522 26.14 -10.61 -35.55
CA LEU A 522 26.80 -11.12 -34.36
C LEU A 522 26.06 -12.31 -33.78
N LEU A 523 24.72 -12.26 -33.69
CA LEU A 523 23.92 -13.33 -33.13
C LEU A 523 23.96 -14.59 -34.01
N LEU A 524 23.83 -14.45 -35.32
CA LEU A 524 23.93 -15.56 -36.28
C LEU A 524 25.30 -16.23 -36.17
N LYS A 525 26.38 -15.45 -36.13
CA LYS A 525 27.73 -15.96 -35.92
C LYS A 525 27.87 -16.69 -34.59
N ASP A 526 27.30 -16.15 -33.53
CA ASP A 526 27.44 -16.68 -32.18
C ASP A 526 26.75 -18.04 -31.97
N PHE A 527 25.68 -18.28 -32.72
CA PHE A 527 24.90 -19.51 -32.72
C PHE A 527 25.23 -20.44 -33.89
N ASP A 528 26.25 -20.09 -34.69
CA ASP A 528 26.66 -20.82 -35.89
C ASP A 528 25.47 -21.11 -36.83
N ILE A 529 24.64 -20.08 -37.05
CA ILE A 529 23.48 -20.12 -37.92
C ILE A 529 23.90 -19.62 -39.30
N THR A 530 23.78 -20.47 -40.32
CA THR A 530 23.97 -20.04 -41.71
C THR A 530 22.68 -19.42 -42.25
N ILE A 531 22.82 -18.59 -43.30
CA ILE A 531 21.67 -17.98 -43.96
C ILE A 531 20.77 -19.05 -44.61
N GLU A 532 21.30 -20.23 -44.96
CA GLU A 532 20.51 -21.35 -45.51
C GLU A 532 19.73 -22.13 -44.44
N GLU A 533 20.15 -22.08 -43.17
CA GLU A 533 19.42 -22.69 -42.05
C GLU A 533 18.23 -21.85 -41.58
N LEU A 534 18.21 -20.58 -41.96
CA LEU A 534 17.04 -19.73 -41.90
C LEU A 534 16.18 -20.14 -43.11
N ASP A 535 14.91 -20.53 -42.89
CA ASP A 535 13.99 -20.95 -43.96
C ASP A 535 14.06 -19.96 -45.15
N SER A 536 13.78 -20.44 -46.35
CA SER A 536 13.62 -19.62 -47.57
C SER A 536 12.76 -18.35 -47.33
N GLY A 537 11.79 -18.43 -46.41
CA GLY A 537 10.99 -17.30 -45.94
C GLY A 537 11.71 -16.21 -45.13
N PHE A 538 12.92 -16.45 -44.62
CA PHE A 538 13.75 -15.46 -43.90
C PHE A 538 14.90 -14.92 -44.77
N THR A 539 15.52 -15.79 -45.57
CA THR A 539 16.68 -15.42 -46.40
C THR A 539 16.34 -14.26 -47.34
N GLU A 540 15.27 -14.39 -48.12
CA GLU A 540 14.86 -13.33 -49.05
C GLU A 540 14.53 -12.03 -48.32
N PRO A 541 13.72 -12.04 -47.24
CA PRO A 541 13.35 -10.79 -46.61
C PRO A 541 14.52 -10.14 -45.84
N TYR A 542 15.44 -10.90 -45.23
CA TYR A 542 16.66 -10.34 -44.61
C TYR A 542 17.62 -9.74 -45.66
N MET A 543 17.74 -10.37 -46.82
CA MET A 543 18.52 -9.80 -47.93
C MET A 543 17.87 -8.52 -48.46
N ARG A 544 16.53 -8.46 -48.53
CA ARG A 544 15.79 -7.22 -48.86
C ARG A 544 16.05 -6.13 -47.82
N TYR A 545 16.02 -6.45 -46.53
CA TYR A 545 16.41 -5.54 -45.44
C TYR A 545 17.81 -4.95 -45.69
N CYS A 546 18.80 -5.81 -45.95
CA CYS A 546 20.19 -5.40 -46.17
C CYS A 546 20.31 -4.45 -47.37
N GLN A 547 19.71 -4.82 -48.50
CA GLN A 547 19.70 -4.01 -49.71
C GLN A 547 19.00 -2.66 -49.51
N ALA A 548 17.89 -2.64 -48.79
CA ALA A 548 17.16 -1.43 -48.43
C ALA A 548 18.02 -0.49 -47.57
N LEU A 549 18.65 -1.01 -46.53
CA LEU A 549 19.54 -0.25 -45.67
C LEU A 549 20.74 0.33 -46.44
N ASP A 550 21.33 -0.45 -47.33
CA ASP A 550 22.46 0.00 -48.16
C ASP A 550 22.03 1.13 -49.11
N LYS A 551 20.83 1.06 -49.70
CA LYS A 551 20.24 2.15 -50.49
C LYS A 551 20.00 3.41 -49.64
N LEU A 552 19.54 3.27 -48.40
CA LEU A 552 19.34 4.40 -47.48
C LEU A 552 20.66 5.06 -47.07
N LYS A 553 21.70 4.26 -46.78
CA LYS A 553 23.05 4.76 -46.52
C LYS A 553 23.61 5.52 -47.72
N ALA A 554 23.41 5.02 -48.94
CA ALA A 554 23.83 5.70 -50.16
C ALA A 554 23.14 7.06 -50.37
N LYS A 555 21.85 7.16 -50.02
CA LYS A 555 21.09 8.43 -50.08
C LYS A 555 21.50 9.46 -49.03
N ARG A 556 22.04 9.06 -47.88
CA ARG A 556 22.54 9.97 -46.83
C ARG A 556 23.80 10.75 -47.26
N ASN A 557 24.56 10.20 -48.20
CA ASN A 557 25.78 10.82 -48.73
C ASN A 557 25.49 11.84 -49.87
N TYR A 558 24.22 12.06 -50.19
CA TYR A 558 23.69 13.16 -51.00
C TYR A 558 23.02 14.19 -50.08
#